data_AF-A0A931ZCS1-F1
#
_entry.id   AF-A0A931ZCS1-F1
#
_cell.length_a   1.000
_cell.length_b   1.000
_cell.length_c   1.000
_cell.angle_alpha   90.00
_cell.angle_beta   90.00
_cell.angle_gamma   90.00
#
_symmetry.space_group_name_H-M   'P 1'
#
loop_
_entity.id
_entity.type
_entity.pdbx_description
1 polymer ?
#
loop_
_entity_poly.entity_id
_entity_poly.type
_entity_poly.pdbx_seq_one_letter_code
_entity_poly.pdbx_strand_id
1 'polypeptide(L)'
;MNPLRWSRLAVFVSLAAPLAAQNVTDPRITSWLADAAGNYARLYQSDAAKSAGTASTTWSRGSGTQSSPAYAGVTQVSYSSDWVYLRSTGLGYHTMGPWYGNAAHTQTFPNFPANTNVLYRLPRNPTVPATKTLTSAGAIGYGIDGVALFDNRDTYSYTNASGTDAEPGSTARGDGIWNREAYANEGQTFDPAYAHQAGAQYHYHANTPALRHLVGDHVDYDATTRSYRESATAVTKHSPILGWMADGYPIYGPYGYSSPLSAASEVRRLTSGYVLRNGGTGTTNLSATGRTTLPAWAQRAQNRTTLTAAQYGPAVSTTYALGHYLEDYDYLGDLGRMQGVDFDLDQFNGRFCVTPEFPSGTYAYFVTIEADGTPKFPHLIGRWFYGNPTGGAVTSVSETVTEYDRGAPAAALTLTGTASGSGVALQWNSAEGATYKLESSSDNATFATLSSSITSGGATTSYTTAATAAYFRVTLTAIATYDTNATVGTPVGTTATPHYTGTGSTATGATNGASTPANSTTTTTTTTPTTTTSPAAAASASSGGGGGGAPSGWFLAAFSLIAFARAVRLGGRKLGK
;
A
#
# COMPACT_ATOMS: atom_id res chain seq x y z
N MET A 1 -22.42 13.85 76.36
CA MET A 1 -23.22 13.69 75.12
C MET A 1 -22.32 13.92 73.91
N ASN A 2 -22.78 13.58 72.70
CA ASN A 2 -21.94 13.48 71.49
C ASN A 2 -21.75 14.87 70.78
N PRO A 3 -21.00 15.01 69.65
CA PRO A 3 -19.66 15.59 69.74
C PRO A 3 -19.43 16.82 68.82
N LEU A 4 -18.20 17.35 68.85
CA LEU A 4 -17.74 18.41 67.94
C LEU A 4 -17.23 17.89 66.58
N ARG A 5 -17.25 18.78 65.58
CA ARG A 5 -16.98 18.49 64.15
C ARG A 5 -15.53 18.09 63.88
N TRP A 6 -15.34 17.19 62.91
CA TRP A 6 -14.12 17.12 62.08
C TRP A 6 -14.51 17.01 60.60
N SER A 7 -13.87 17.83 59.77
CA SER A 7 -14.14 17.92 58.32
C SER A 7 -13.46 16.78 57.56
N ARG A 8 -14.15 16.20 56.56
CA ARG A 8 -13.51 15.32 55.57
C ARG A 8 -13.53 15.98 54.20
N LEU A 9 -12.34 16.35 53.71
CA LEU A 9 -12.13 16.76 52.33
C LEU A 9 -12.18 15.50 51.45
N ALA A 10 -13.18 15.40 50.58
CA ALA A 10 -13.32 14.26 49.67
C ALA A 10 -12.35 14.42 48.48
N VAL A 11 -11.22 13.73 48.54
CA VAL A 11 -10.33 13.58 47.37
C VAL A 11 -11.03 12.64 46.38
N PHE A 12 -11.53 13.20 45.28
CA PHE A 12 -11.98 12.40 44.14
C PHE A 12 -10.76 11.78 43.46
N VAL A 13 -10.44 10.54 43.85
CA VAL A 13 -9.55 9.69 43.06
C VAL A 13 -10.30 9.32 41.78
N SER A 14 -10.00 10.04 40.70
CA SER A 14 -10.44 9.65 39.36
C SER A 14 -9.73 8.36 38.96
N LEU A 15 -10.37 7.21 39.21
CA LEU A 15 -9.99 5.99 38.52
C LEU A 15 -10.20 6.23 37.02
N ALA A 16 -9.11 6.46 36.31
CA ALA A 16 -9.09 6.34 34.87
C ALA A 16 -9.42 4.88 34.55
N ALA A 17 -10.65 4.62 34.12
CA ALA A 17 -10.98 3.35 33.51
C ALA A 17 -10.03 3.15 32.33
N PRO A 18 -9.42 1.97 32.17
CA PRO A 18 -8.62 1.70 30.98
C PRO A 18 -9.51 1.93 29.76
N LEU A 19 -9.01 2.63 28.74
CA LEU A 19 -9.68 2.65 27.44
C LEU A 19 -9.85 1.19 27.02
N ALA A 20 -11.09 0.75 26.85
CA ALA A 20 -11.35 -0.50 26.16
C ALA A 20 -10.74 -0.35 24.77
N ALA A 21 -9.72 -1.18 24.47
CA ALA A 21 -9.13 -1.21 23.15
C ALA A 21 -10.27 -1.40 22.14
N GLN A 22 -10.44 -0.43 21.23
CA GLN A 22 -11.45 -0.59 20.20
C GLN A 22 -11.00 -1.75 19.32
N ASN A 23 -11.79 -2.83 19.30
CA ASN A 23 -11.60 -3.95 18.38
C ASN A 23 -11.94 -3.47 16.97
N VAL A 24 -11.06 -2.66 16.38
CA VAL A 24 -11.12 -2.26 14.98
C VAL A 24 -10.84 -3.52 14.17
N THR A 25 -11.85 -3.99 13.45
CA THR A 25 -11.77 -5.18 12.59
C THR A 25 -11.85 -4.82 11.10
N ASP A 26 -11.71 -3.54 10.76
CA ASP A 26 -11.72 -3.05 9.38
C ASP A 26 -10.34 -3.26 8.75
N PRO A 27 -10.17 -4.16 7.76
CA PRO A 27 -8.85 -4.49 7.22
C PRO A 27 -8.12 -3.29 6.61
N ARG A 28 -8.85 -2.25 6.18
CA ARG A 28 -8.27 -0.99 5.66
C ARG A 28 -7.51 -0.21 6.73
N ILE A 29 -7.83 -0.43 8.00
CA ILE A 29 -7.16 0.18 9.14
C ILE A 29 -6.10 -0.77 9.69
N THR A 30 -6.38 -2.08 9.74
CA THR A 30 -5.53 -3.04 10.47
C THR A 30 -4.43 -3.72 9.65
N SER A 31 -4.37 -3.55 8.33
CA SER A 31 -3.42 -4.28 7.47
C SER A 31 -2.01 -3.68 7.39
N TRP A 32 -1.75 -2.50 7.93
CA TRP A 32 -0.49 -1.77 7.73
C TRP A 32 0.60 -2.20 8.71
N LEU A 33 1.84 -2.31 8.24
CA LEU A 33 2.97 -2.87 9.00
C LEU A 33 3.70 -1.82 9.87
N ALA A 34 2.96 -0.91 10.51
CA ALA A 34 3.55 0.21 11.24
C ALA A 34 4.41 -0.25 12.46
N ASP A 35 4.10 -1.41 13.03
CA ASP A 35 4.90 -2.08 14.05
C ASP A 35 6.34 -2.42 13.59
N ALA A 36 6.54 -2.71 12.30
CA ALA A 36 7.86 -2.97 11.71
C ALA A 36 8.75 -1.72 11.55
N ALA A 37 8.21 -0.51 11.75
CA ALA A 37 8.89 0.77 11.48
C ALA A 37 10.02 1.16 12.44
N GLY A 38 10.49 0.26 13.30
CA GLY A 38 11.63 0.51 14.18
C GLY A 38 13.01 0.28 13.55
N ASN A 39 13.09 0.04 12.25
CA ASN A 39 14.36 -0.13 11.52
C ASN A 39 14.54 1.01 10.51
N TYR A 40 15.78 1.46 10.31
CA TYR A 40 16.07 2.42 9.23
C TYR A 40 15.92 1.77 7.84
N ALA A 41 15.40 2.55 6.90
CA ALA A 41 15.40 2.21 5.48
C ALA A 41 16.84 1.99 4.99
N ARG A 42 17.02 1.01 4.10
CA ARG A 42 18.33 0.53 3.66
C ARG A 42 18.34 0.30 2.15
N LEU A 43 19.47 0.54 1.50
CA LEU A 43 19.69 0.11 0.13
C LEU A 43 21.10 -0.43 -0.14
N TYR A 44 21.23 -1.25 -1.18
CA TYR A 44 22.51 -1.63 -1.76
C TYR A 44 22.89 -0.66 -2.89
N GLN A 45 24.04 0.01 -2.76
CA GLN A 45 24.48 1.00 -3.76
C GLN A 45 25.02 0.36 -5.05
N SER A 46 25.37 -0.93 -5.02
CA SER A 46 25.92 -1.71 -6.15
C SER A 46 25.80 -3.21 -5.90
N ASP A 47 26.01 -4.04 -6.93
CA ASP A 47 26.08 -5.51 -6.79
C ASP A 47 27.21 -5.98 -5.88
N ALA A 48 28.32 -5.23 -5.78
CA ALA A 48 29.40 -5.54 -4.85
C ALA A 48 28.93 -5.35 -3.39
N ALA A 49 28.25 -4.23 -3.12
CA ALA A 49 27.62 -3.98 -1.82
C ALA A 49 26.54 -5.03 -1.50
N LYS A 50 25.71 -5.38 -2.50
CA LYS A 50 24.72 -6.46 -2.42
C LYS A 50 25.37 -7.79 -2.04
N SER A 51 26.35 -8.25 -2.81
CA SER A 51 27.02 -9.54 -2.64
C SER A 51 27.72 -9.66 -1.29
N ALA A 52 28.33 -8.57 -0.81
CA ALA A 52 28.91 -8.49 0.53
C ALA A 52 27.84 -8.42 1.65
N GLY A 53 26.64 -7.92 1.35
CA GLY A 53 25.59 -7.65 2.34
C GLY A 53 25.69 -6.26 2.98
N THR A 54 26.58 -5.41 2.50
CA THR A 54 26.86 -4.07 3.03
C THR A 54 25.81 -3.05 2.57
N ALA A 55 24.66 -3.04 3.23
CA ALA A 55 23.61 -2.05 3.01
C ALA A 55 23.98 -0.67 3.60
N SER A 56 23.45 0.41 3.02
CA SER A 56 23.62 1.78 3.51
C SER A 56 22.29 2.34 4.04
N THR A 57 22.32 3.09 5.15
CA THR A 57 21.19 3.84 5.72
C THR A 57 21.17 5.32 5.31
N THR A 58 22.22 5.79 4.63
CA THR A 58 22.32 7.11 3.98
C THR A 58 22.93 6.95 2.59
N TRP A 59 22.55 7.83 1.66
CA TRP A 59 22.94 7.74 0.24
C TRP A 59 22.65 9.04 -0.52
N SER A 60 23.24 9.20 -1.71
CA SER A 60 22.93 10.30 -2.64
C SER A 60 23.21 9.87 -4.09
N ARG A 61 22.18 9.94 -4.96
CA ARG A 61 22.28 9.73 -6.42
C ARG A 61 21.08 10.39 -7.12
N GLY A 62 21.37 11.31 -8.03
CA GLY A 62 20.34 12.06 -8.76
C GLY A 62 19.39 12.81 -7.81
N SER A 63 18.09 12.66 -8.02
CA SER A 63 17.04 13.25 -7.16
C SER A 63 16.95 12.62 -5.76
N GLY A 64 17.47 11.42 -5.55
CA GLY A 64 17.42 10.73 -4.27
C GLY A 64 18.63 11.03 -3.39
N THR A 65 18.43 11.85 -2.35
CA THR A 65 19.45 12.10 -1.33
C THR A 65 18.86 11.92 0.07
N GLN A 66 19.39 10.93 0.80
CA GLN A 66 19.03 10.62 2.18
C GLN A 66 20.26 10.88 3.05
N SER A 67 20.40 12.13 3.51
CA SER A 67 21.58 12.63 4.25
C SER A 67 21.62 12.25 5.73
N SER A 68 20.48 11.83 6.27
CA SER A 68 20.35 11.21 7.60
C SER A 68 19.39 10.01 7.47
N PRO A 69 19.55 8.94 8.26
CA PRO A 69 18.69 7.75 8.15
C PRO A 69 17.21 8.11 8.31
N ALA A 70 16.35 7.48 7.52
CA ALA A 70 14.89 7.56 7.69
C ALA A 70 14.36 6.19 8.13
N TYR A 71 13.27 6.15 8.90
CA TYR A 71 12.62 4.88 9.23
C TYR A 71 11.88 4.30 8.02
N ALA A 72 11.87 2.98 7.92
CA ALA A 72 11.26 2.28 6.80
C ALA A 72 9.72 2.31 6.89
N GLY A 73 9.09 2.40 5.72
CA GLY A 73 7.68 2.13 5.50
C GLY A 73 6.70 3.05 6.22
N VAL A 74 5.67 2.46 6.80
CA VAL A 74 4.51 3.12 7.42
C VAL A 74 4.88 3.69 8.80
N THR A 75 4.68 4.99 9.00
CA THR A 75 5.00 5.69 10.26
C THR A 75 3.76 5.98 11.13
N GLN A 76 2.57 6.06 10.54
CA GLN A 76 1.31 6.34 11.26
C GLN A 76 0.11 5.84 10.45
N VAL A 77 -0.88 5.27 11.14
CA VAL A 77 -2.22 5.00 10.61
C VAL A 77 -3.26 5.73 11.47
N SER A 78 -4.18 6.43 10.83
CA SER A 78 -5.31 7.08 11.52
C SER A 78 -6.58 7.01 10.66
N TYR A 79 -7.76 7.15 11.25
CA TYR A 79 -9.01 6.97 10.53
C TYR A 79 -10.17 7.83 11.07
N SER A 80 -11.13 8.10 10.21
CA SER A 80 -12.44 8.69 10.55
C SER A 80 -13.56 7.71 10.18
N SER A 81 -14.82 8.17 10.13
CA SER A 81 -15.93 7.39 9.56
C SER A 81 -15.68 6.99 8.10
N ASP A 82 -15.04 7.88 7.33
CA ASP A 82 -15.04 7.81 5.87
C ASP A 82 -13.66 7.61 5.25
N TRP A 83 -12.59 7.89 5.99
CA TRP A 83 -11.22 7.78 5.50
C TRP A 83 -10.32 6.94 6.41
N VAL A 84 -9.38 6.21 5.81
CA VAL A 84 -8.12 5.85 6.46
C VAL A 84 -7.03 6.77 5.91
N TYR A 85 -6.16 7.25 6.80
CA TYR A 85 -5.00 8.06 6.52
C TYR A 85 -3.73 7.27 6.79
N LEU A 86 -2.83 7.27 5.81
CA LEU A 86 -1.53 6.64 5.82
C LEU A 86 -0.43 7.70 5.87
N ARG A 87 0.54 7.54 6.77
CA ARG A 87 1.86 8.19 6.64
C ARG A 87 2.93 7.16 6.35
N SER A 88 3.85 7.51 5.46
CA SER A 88 5.01 6.69 5.13
C SER A 88 6.18 7.55 4.65
N THR A 89 7.40 7.06 4.81
CA THR A 89 8.56 7.64 4.12
C THR A 89 8.57 7.33 2.62
N GLY A 90 7.79 6.34 2.17
CA GLY A 90 7.81 5.80 0.81
C GLY A 90 8.98 4.86 0.54
N LEU A 91 9.76 4.50 1.57
CA LEU A 91 10.92 3.60 1.46
C LEU A 91 10.55 2.21 2.01
N GLY A 92 10.92 1.14 1.33
CA GLY A 92 10.55 -0.23 1.70
C GLY A 92 11.19 -0.74 3.00
N TYR A 93 10.55 -1.73 3.63
CA TYR A 93 11.08 -2.47 4.80
C TYR A 93 12.24 -3.41 4.44
N HIS A 94 12.27 -3.91 3.21
CA HIS A 94 13.39 -4.68 2.66
C HIS A 94 14.57 -3.76 2.33
N THR A 95 15.78 -4.32 2.27
CA THR A 95 16.90 -3.61 1.64
C THR A 95 16.61 -3.45 0.15
N MET A 96 16.45 -2.20 -0.28
CA MET A 96 16.13 -1.82 -1.66
C MET A 96 17.38 -1.88 -2.56
N GLY A 97 17.18 -1.93 -3.87
CA GLY A 97 18.28 -1.84 -4.84
C GLY A 97 19.18 -3.10 -4.94
N PRO A 98 20.29 -3.02 -5.69
CA PRO A 98 20.71 -1.88 -6.52
C PRO A 98 19.83 -1.69 -7.76
N TRP A 99 19.99 -0.55 -8.45
CA TRP A 99 19.31 -0.23 -9.72
C TRP A 99 20.31 0.22 -10.79
N TYR A 100 20.14 -0.34 -11.98
CA TYR A 100 20.99 -0.14 -13.16
C TYR A 100 20.16 0.31 -14.37
N GLY A 101 20.81 0.82 -15.41
CA GLY A 101 20.20 1.21 -16.68
C GLY A 101 20.37 0.17 -17.79
N ASN A 102 21.12 -0.92 -17.55
CA ASN A 102 21.31 -2.00 -18.51
C ASN A 102 21.51 -3.37 -17.82
N ALA A 103 21.14 -4.47 -18.49
CA ALA A 103 21.28 -5.83 -17.95
C ALA A 103 22.73 -6.30 -17.73
N ALA A 104 23.72 -5.58 -18.27
CA ALA A 104 25.14 -5.82 -17.98
C ALA A 104 25.59 -5.16 -16.66
N HIS A 105 24.73 -4.38 -16.00
CA HIS A 105 24.98 -3.63 -14.77
C HIS A 105 26.20 -2.68 -14.87
N THR A 106 26.53 -2.23 -16.08
CA THR A 106 27.63 -1.27 -16.35
C THR A 106 27.15 0.18 -16.39
N GLN A 107 25.86 0.41 -16.61
CA GLN A 107 25.21 1.72 -16.52
C GLN A 107 24.42 1.78 -15.22
N THR A 108 24.69 2.75 -14.35
CA THR A 108 23.86 2.98 -13.14
C THR A 108 22.55 3.66 -13.50
N PHE A 109 21.47 3.35 -12.78
CA PHE A 109 20.22 4.12 -12.89
C PHE A 109 20.44 5.54 -12.32
N PRO A 110 19.91 6.62 -12.93
CA PRO A 110 20.29 7.99 -12.59
C PRO A 110 19.92 8.44 -11.17
N ASN A 111 18.92 7.81 -10.54
CA ASN A 111 18.42 8.19 -9.21
C ASN A 111 18.58 7.07 -8.17
N PHE A 112 18.60 7.43 -6.89
CA PHE A 112 18.17 6.58 -5.76
C PHE A 112 16.77 7.04 -5.30
N PRO A 113 16.07 6.29 -4.43
CA PRO A 113 14.89 6.83 -3.75
C PRO A 113 15.29 7.79 -2.62
N ALA A 114 14.33 8.48 -2.00
CA ALA A 114 14.51 9.18 -0.72
C ALA A 114 13.17 9.30 0.02
N ASN A 115 13.18 9.77 1.27
CA ASN A 115 11.96 10.03 2.03
C ASN A 115 11.08 11.07 1.29
N THR A 116 9.84 10.69 0.99
CA THR A 116 8.88 11.50 0.24
C THR A 116 7.79 12.15 1.09
N ASN A 117 7.81 11.96 2.42
CA ASN A 117 6.83 12.53 3.37
C ASN A 117 5.37 12.21 2.95
N VAL A 118 5.07 10.94 2.64
CA VAL A 118 3.75 10.52 2.16
C VAL A 118 2.71 10.81 3.23
N LEU A 119 1.64 11.51 2.82
CA LEU A 119 0.36 11.52 3.50
C LEU A 119 -0.73 11.22 2.46
N TYR A 120 -1.35 10.05 2.57
CA TYR A 120 -2.34 9.53 1.62
C TYR A 120 -3.62 9.16 2.35
N ARG A 121 -4.77 9.18 1.67
CA ARG A 121 -6.06 8.72 2.21
C ARG A 121 -6.79 7.75 1.30
N LEU A 122 -7.55 6.85 1.91
CA LEU A 122 -8.30 5.76 1.26
C LEU A 122 -9.76 5.75 1.75
N PRO A 123 -10.76 5.59 0.88
CA PRO A 123 -12.17 5.64 1.28
C PRO A 123 -12.61 4.36 2.01
N ARG A 124 -13.26 4.52 3.17
CA ARG A 124 -13.85 3.42 3.95
C ARG A 124 -15.22 2.97 3.45
N ASN A 125 -15.81 3.73 2.53
CA ASN A 125 -17.10 3.45 1.93
C ASN A 125 -16.96 3.39 0.39
N PRO A 126 -16.28 2.36 -0.16
CA PRO A 126 -16.04 2.25 -1.60
C PRO A 126 -17.36 2.12 -2.36
N THR A 127 -17.47 2.85 -3.48
CA THR A 127 -18.67 2.87 -4.33
C THR A 127 -18.34 2.45 -5.74
N VAL A 128 -19.29 1.81 -6.43
CA VAL A 128 -19.11 1.27 -7.79
C VAL A 128 -19.81 2.20 -8.79
N PRO A 129 -19.08 3.07 -9.51
CA PRO A 129 -19.70 4.01 -10.45
C PRO A 129 -20.09 3.29 -11.74
N ALA A 130 -21.11 3.83 -12.43
CA ALA A 130 -21.55 3.32 -13.73
C ALA A 130 -20.51 3.58 -14.83
N THR A 131 -19.98 4.81 -14.89
CA THR A 131 -18.80 5.17 -15.70
C THR A 131 -17.54 4.93 -14.89
N LYS A 132 -16.58 4.17 -15.42
CA LYS A 132 -15.32 3.86 -14.74
C LYS A 132 -14.26 4.94 -14.97
N THR A 133 -13.44 5.19 -13.96
CA THR A 133 -12.33 6.15 -14.02
C THR A 133 -11.05 5.43 -14.46
N LEU A 134 -10.39 5.96 -15.50
CA LEU A 134 -9.08 5.47 -15.96
C LEU A 134 -8.04 5.64 -14.86
N THR A 135 -7.07 4.72 -14.78
CA THR A 135 -5.90 4.89 -13.91
C THR A 135 -5.08 6.13 -14.31
N SER A 136 -4.57 6.86 -13.31
CA SER A 136 -3.69 8.01 -13.49
C SER A 136 -2.23 7.56 -13.71
N ALA A 137 -1.36 8.50 -14.08
CA ALA A 137 0.08 8.33 -13.80
C ALA A 137 0.34 8.53 -12.30
N GLY A 138 1.45 8.01 -11.79
CA GLY A 138 1.80 8.10 -10.37
C GLY A 138 1.00 7.12 -9.48
N ALA A 139 0.95 7.41 -8.18
CA ALA A 139 0.40 6.50 -7.17
C ALA A 139 -1.13 6.29 -7.29
N ILE A 140 -1.53 5.13 -7.80
CA ILE A 140 -2.92 4.65 -7.87
C ILE A 140 -3.36 3.88 -6.61
N GLY A 141 -2.43 3.66 -5.68
CA GLY A 141 -2.62 2.96 -4.41
C GLY A 141 -1.30 2.91 -3.63
N TYR A 142 -1.31 2.25 -2.48
CA TYR A 142 -0.12 2.02 -1.66
C TYR A 142 -0.09 0.58 -1.15
N GLY A 143 1.10 -0.02 -1.15
CA GLY A 143 1.38 -1.29 -0.48
C GLY A 143 1.33 -1.13 1.04
N ILE A 144 1.08 -2.21 1.78
CA ILE A 144 1.05 -2.18 3.26
C ILE A 144 2.44 -2.03 3.90
N ASP A 145 3.49 -2.08 3.07
CA ASP A 145 4.84 -1.62 3.39
C ASP A 145 5.00 -0.09 3.32
N GLY A 146 4.02 0.66 2.82
CA GLY A 146 4.07 2.11 2.62
C GLY A 146 4.69 2.55 1.29
N VAL A 147 5.06 1.62 0.39
CA VAL A 147 5.59 1.94 -0.95
C VAL A 147 4.42 2.20 -1.92
N ALA A 148 4.62 3.10 -2.88
CA ALA A 148 3.57 3.46 -3.83
C ALA A 148 3.32 2.35 -4.88
N LEU A 149 2.06 2.17 -5.25
CA LEU A 149 1.64 1.33 -6.38
C LEU A 149 1.32 2.25 -7.57
N PHE A 150 1.99 2.04 -8.70
CA PHE A 150 1.72 2.73 -9.98
C PHE A 150 0.93 1.80 -10.91
N ASP A 151 0.38 2.33 -12.00
CA ASP A 151 -0.30 1.49 -13.01
C ASP A 151 0.70 0.86 -14.00
N ASN A 152 0.21 0.06 -14.94
CA ASN A 152 1.02 -0.69 -15.91
C ASN A 152 1.75 0.16 -16.98
N ARG A 153 1.87 1.49 -16.81
CA ARG A 153 2.50 2.40 -17.78
C ARG A 153 3.67 3.16 -17.17
N ASP A 154 4.77 3.22 -17.93
CA ASP A 154 5.93 4.10 -17.70
C ASP A 154 5.67 5.58 -18.08
N THR A 155 4.47 5.87 -18.59
CA THR A 155 3.99 7.14 -19.19
C THR A 155 4.51 7.51 -20.58
N TYR A 156 5.44 6.75 -21.15
CA TYR A 156 5.89 6.91 -22.53
C TYR A 156 4.87 6.34 -23.53
N SER A 157 4.91 6.83 -24.77
CA SER A 157 4.15 6.24 -25.88
C SER A 157 4.83 6.48 -27.22
N TYR A 158 4.46 5.69 -28.23
CA TYR A 158 4.98 5.83 -29.59
C TYR A 158 4.57 7.15 -30.24
N THR A 159 5.48 7.74 -31.00
CA THR A 159 5.24 8.89 -31.89
C THR A 159 5.40 8.43 -33.33
N ASN A 160 4.28 8.26 -34.05
CA ASN A 160 4.26 7.77 -35.42
C ASN A 160 5.07 8.66 -36.37
N ALA A 161 5.03 9.98 -36.16
CA ALA A 161 5.71 10.97 -37.00
C ALA A 161 7.25 10.95 -36.89
N SER A 162 7.83 10.47 -35.78
CA SER A 162 9.29 10.30 -35.62
C SER A 162 9.75 8.84 -35.71
N GLY A 163 8.84 7.88 -35.64
CA GLY A 163 9.15 6.44 -35.67
C GLY A 163 9.73 5.89 -34.36
N THR A 164 9.53 6.61 -33.25
CA THR A 164 10.18 6.36 -31.95
C THR A 164 9.20 6.42 -30.79
N ASP A 165 9.48 5.69 -29.71
CA ASP A 165 8.87 6.01 -28.41
C ASP A 165 9.37 7.36 -27.88
N ALA A 166 8.52 8.08 -27.15
CA ALA A 166 8.83 9.40 -26.61
C ALA A 166 8.22 9.65 -25.22
N GLU A 167 8.95 10.40 -24.40
CA GLU A 167 8.59 10.78 -23.03
C GLU A 167 7.54 11.90 -22.97
N PRO A 168 6.74 11.98 -21.89
CA PRO A 168 5.92 13.15 -21.60
C PRO A 168 6.76 14.42 -21.46
N GLY A 169 6.38 15.48 -22.18
CA GLY A 169 7.01 16.80 -22.05
C GLY A 169 8.20 17.05 -22.97
N SER A 170 8.71 16.03 -23.67
CA SER A 170 9.65 16.23 -24.78
C SER A 170 9.01 16.97 -25.96
N THR A 171 9.85 17.52 -26.84
CA THR A 171 9.42 18.17 -28.10
C THR A 171 8.73 17.22 -29.08
N ALA A 172 8.86 15.90 -28.89
CA ALA A 172 8.28 14.86 -29.73
C ALA A 172 7.33 13.92 -28.95
N ARG A 173 6.67 14.45 -27.89
CA ARG A 173 5.74 13.75 -26.99
C ARG A 173 4.89 12.68 -27.72
N GLY A 174 4.89 11.47 -27.16
CA GLY A 174 4.14 10.31 -27.64
C GLY A 174 2.66 10.56 -27.89
N ASP A 175 2.12 9.90 -28.93
CA ASP A 175 0.75 10.08 -29.42
C ASP A 175 -0.33 9.60 -28.42
N GLY A 176 0.05 8.84 -27.38
CA GLY A 176 -0.85 8.25 -26.38
C GLY A 176 -1.72 7.10 -26.91
N ILE A 177 -1.43 6.60 -28.11
CA ILE A 177 -2.20 5.53 -28.79
C ILE A 177 -1.59 4.15 -28.55
N TRP A 178 -0.26 4.07 -28.50
CA TRP A 178 0.51 2.87 -28.18
C TRP A 178 1.36 3.21 -26.96
N ASN A 179 0.89 2.85 -25.78
CA ASN A 179 1.43 3.23 -24.48
C ASN A 179 2.38 2.13 -23.99
N ARG A 180 3.62 2.46 -23.60
CA ARG A 180 4.61 1.45 -23.21
C ARG A 180 4.18 0.74 -21.93
N GLU A 181 4.36 -0.58 -21.92
CA GLU A 181 4.07 -1.46 -20.78
C GLU A 181 5.29 -1.43 -19.83
N ALA A 182 5.09 -0.91 -18.61
CA ALA A 182 6.19 -0.61 -17.68
C ALA A 182 7.10 -1.81 -17.38
N TYR A 183 6.57 -3.01 -17.17
CA TYR A 183 7.41 -4.16 -16.85
C TYR A 183 8.28 -4.60 -18.04
N ALA A 184 7.69 -4.76 -19.23
CA ALA A 184 8.41 -5.10 -20.45
C ALA A 184 9.47 -4.06 -20.85
N ASN A 185 9.27 -2.79 -20.47
CA ASN A 185 10.09 -1.66 -20.90
C ASN A 185 11.11 -1.15 -19.89
N GLU A 186 10.82 -1.30 -18.59
CA GLU A 186 11.60 -0.75 -17.49
C GLU A 186 12.03 -1.80 -16.47
N GLY A 187 11.59 -3.07 -16.59
CA GLY A 187 11.93 -4.15 -15.66
C GLY A 187 13.45 -4.40 -15.52
N GLN A 188 14.25 -4.00 -16.52
CA GLN A 188 15.71 -3.98 -16.47
C GLN A 188 16.29 -2.95 -15.47
N THR A 189 15.50 -1.95 -15.10
CA THR A 189 15.84 -0.90 -14.13
C THR A 189 15.33 -1.17 -12.72
N PHE A 190 14.50 -2.20 -12.55
CA PHE A 190 13.95 -2.58 -11.25
C PHE A 190 15.00 -3.30 -10.40
N ASP A 191 14.86 -3.19 -9.08
CA ASP A 191 15.64 -3.96 -8.13
C ASP A 191 15.07 -5.38 -7.92
N PRO A 192 15.68 -6.23 -7.06
CA PRO A 192 15.16 -7.58 -6.81
C PRO A 192 13.76 -7.63 -6.20
N ALA A 193 13.21 -6.51 -5.72
CA ALA A 193 11.83 -6.40 -5.24
C ALA A 193 10.85 -6.01 -6.36
N TYR A 194 11.32 -5.83 -7.60
CA TYR A 194 10.58 -5.29 -8.75
C TYR A 194 10.05 -3.87 -8.55
N ALA A 195 10.84 -3.02 -7.88
CA ALA A 195 10.58 -1.59 -7.76
C ALA A 195 11.77 -0.73 -8.22
N HIS A 196 11.47 0.49 -8.64
CA HIS A 196 12.44 1.51 -9.00
C HIS A 196 11.96 2.91 -8.55
N GLN A 197 12.54 3.98 -9.08
CA GLN A 197 12.28 5.34 -8.62
C GLN A 197 12.04 6.36 -9.73
N ALA A 198 10.92 7.07 -9.64
CA ALA A 198 10.59 8.24 -10.44
C ALA A 198 11.07 9.49 -9.68
N GLY A 199 12.19 10.08 -10.11
CA GLY A 199 12.93 11.02 -9.26
C GLY A 199 13.34 10.34 -7.95
N ALA A 200 12.81 10.80 -6.82
CA ALA A 200 13.02 10.21 -5.50
C ALA A 200 11.93 9.21 -5.07
N GLN A 201 10.81 9.09 -5.78
CA GLN A 201 9.66 8.28 -5.37
C GLN A 201 9.86 6.81 -5.74
N TYR A 202 10.15 5.96 -4.74
CA TYR A 202 10.17 4.51 -4.87
C TYR A 202 8.75 3.95 -5.08
N HIS A 203 8.58 3.02 -6.01
CA HIS A 203 7.27 2.47 -6.36
C HIS A 203 7.33 1.14 -7.11
N TYR A 204 6.24 0.38 -7.05
CA TYR A 204 6.00 -0.85 -7.80
C TYR A 204 5.09 -0.60 -9.01
N HIS A 205 5.42 -1.19 -10.16
CA HIS A 205 4.52 -1.32 -11.33
C HIS A 205 3.89 -2.72 -11.46
N ALA A 206 4.48 -3.73 -10.81
CA ALA A 206 4.31 -5.14 -11.16
C ALA A 206 4.16 -6.05 -9.92
N ASN A 207 4.46 -7.36 -10.03
CA ASN A 207 4.57 -8.26 -8.87
C ASN A 207 5.50 -7.64 -7.80
N THR A 208 5.15 -7.76 -6.52
CA THR A 208 5.86 -7.11 -5.40
C THR A 208 6.53 -8.14 -4.49
N PRO A 209 7.48 -8.96 -4.97
CA PRO A 209 7.91 -10.17 -4.28
C PRO A 209 8.54 -9.94 -2.90
N ALA A 210 9.18 -8.79 -2.65
CA ALA A 210 9.70 -8.46 -1.31
C ALA A 210 8.58 -8.25 -0.28
N LEU A 211 7.57 -7.46 -0.63
CA LEU A 211 6.37 -7.23 0.16
C LEU A 211 5.57 -8.54 0.35
N ARG A 212 5.44 -9.35 -0.70
CA ARG A 212 4.81 -10.68 -0.63
C ARG A 212 5.54 -11.61 0.36
N HIS A 213 6.87 -11.65 0.32
CA HIS A 213 7.67 -12.41 1.28
C HIS A 213 7.50 -11.88 2.72
N LEU A 214 7.55 -10.56 2.91
CA LEU A 214 7.39 -9.89 4.21
C LEU A 214 6.07 -10.25 4.91
N VAL A 215 4.98 -10.43 4.16
CA VAL A 215 3.65 -10.77 4.70
C VAL A 215 3.39 -12.28 4.77
N GLY A 216 4.35 -13.13 4.39
CA GLY A 216 4.20 -14.59 4.42
C GLY A 216 3.35 -15.18 3.29
N ASP A 217 3.28 -14.50 2.13
CA ASP A 217 2.78 -15.09 0.88
C ASP A 217 3.81 -16.08 0.28
N HIS A 218 3.47 -16.72 -0.84
CA HIS A 218 4.20 -17.84 -1.46
C HIS A 218 5.54 -17.47 -2.15
N VAL A 219 6.41 -16.71 -1.48
CA VAL A 219 7.70 -16.22 -2.02
C VAL A 219 8.85 -16.61 -1.11
N ASP A 220 9.87 -17.26 -1.66
CA ASP A 220 11.12 -17.53 -0.96
C ASP A 220 12.06 -16.31 -1.07
N TYR A 221 12.79 -15.98 0.00
CA TYR A 221 13.95 -15.10 -0.06
C TYR A 221 15.25 -15.92 -0.04
N ASP A 222 16.14 -15.64 -0.97
CA ASP A 222 17.49 -16.21 -1.01
C ASP A 222 18.48 -15.27 -0.32
N ALA A 223 18.99 -15.68 0.85
CA ALA A 223 19.92 -14.86 1.63
C ALA A 223 21.33 -14.74 1.01
N THR A 224 21.68 -15.59 0.04
CA THR A 224 22.99 -15.55 -0.65
C THR A 224 22.93 -14.59 -1.84
N THR A 225 21.99 -14.77 -2.75
CA THR A 225 21.82 -13.86 -3.91
C THR A 225 21.09 -12.57 -3.56
N ARG A 226 20.43 -12.53 -2.39
CA ARG A 226 19.64 -11.41 -1.85
C ARG A 226 18.58 -10.99 -2.85
N SER A 227 17.76 -11.96 -3.21
CA SER A 227 16.69 -11.85 -4.20
C SER A 227 15.53 -12.74 -3.81
N TYR A 228 14.37 -12.44 -4.36
CA TYR A 228 13.13 -13.17 -4.11
C TYR A 228 12.82 -14.06 -5.32
N ARG A 229 12.12 -15.17 -5.08
CA ARG A 229 11.61 -16.08 -6.13
C ARG A 229 10.25 -16.62 -5.71
N GLU A 230 9.41 -16.99 -6.66
CA GLU A 230 8.19 -17.74 -6.34
C GLU A 230 8.57 -19.07 -5.65
N SER A 231 7.87 -19.43 -4.58
CA SER A 231 8.20 -20.65 -3.85
C SER A 231 7.89 -21.89 -4.68
N ALA A 232 8.79 -22.88 -4.65
CA ALA A 232 8.57 -24.18 -5.28
C ALA A 232 7.73 -25.14 -4.40
N THR A 233 7.20 -24.66 -3.28
CA THR A 233 6.35 -25.43 -2.37
C THR A 233 4.90 -25.51 -2.86
N ALA A 234 4.05 -26.22 -2.13
CA ALA A 234 2.63 -26.32 -2.46
C ALA A 234 1.85 -25.14 -1.88
N VAL A 235 1.11 -24.44 -2.74
CA VAL A 235 0.19 -23.36 -2.35
C VAL A 235 -0.86 -23.93 -1.39
N THR A 236 -0.93 -23.38 -0.18
CA THR A 236 -1.80 -23.88 0.90
C THR A 236 -2.64 -22.78 1.57
N LYS A 237 -2.46 -21.53 1.17
CA LYS A 237 -3.13 -20.35 1.75
C LYS A 237 -3.50 -19.36 0.65
N HIS A 238 -4.63 -18.66 0.84
CA HIS A 238 -4.93 -17.44 0.10
C HIS A 238 -3.81 -16.42 0.35
N SER A 239 -3.41 -15.65 -0.66
CA SER A 239 -2.44 -14.58 -0.45
C SER A 239 -3.00 -13.55 0.56
N PRO A 240 -2.17 -12.91 1.39
CA PRO A 240 -2.59 -11.78 2.21
C PRO A 240 -2.89 -10.52 1.38
N ILE A 241 -3.52 -9.54 2.01
CA ILE A 241 -3.61 -8.17 1.47
C ILE A 241 -2.20 -7.62 1.31
N LEU A 242 -1.88 -7.14 0.10
CA LEU A 242 -0.61 -6.47 -0.20
C LEU A 242 -0.76 -4.95 -0.17
N GLY A 243 -1.95 -4.41 -0.40
CA GLY A 243 -2.15 -2.96 -0.47
C GLY A 243 -3.60 -2.56 -0.67
N TRP A 244 -3.79 -1.26 -0.87
CA TRP A 244 -5.09 -0.63 -1.08
C TRP A 244 -5.04 0.36 -2.25
N MET A 245 -6.03 0.24 -3.14
CA MET A 245 -6.17 1.10 -4.31
C MET A 245 -6.96 2.37 -3.99
N ALA A 246 -6.80 3.43 -4.78
CA ALA A 246 -7.44 4.74 -4.55
C ALA A 246 -8.98 4.69 -4.46
N ASP A 247 -9.62 3.63 -4.95
CA ASP A 247 -11.07 3.40 -4.87
C ASP A 247 -11.54 2.68 -3.59
N GLY A 248 -10.62 2.29 -2.70
CA GLY A 248 -10.91 1.67 -1.41
C GLY A 248 -11.04 0.15 -1.43
N TYR A 249 -10.75 -0.51 -2.56
CA TYR A 249 -10.69 -1.97 -2.63
C TYR A 249 -9.26 -2.51 -2.40
N PRO A 250 -9.13 -3.72 -1.82
CA PRO A 250 -7.83 -4.33 -1.54
C PRO A 250 -7.18 -4.86 -2.82
N ILE A 251 -5.85 -4.91 -2.83
CA ILE A 251 -5.07 -5.74 -3.74
C ILE A 251 -4.37 -6.87 -2.97
N TYR A 252 -4.48 -8.08 -3.49
CA TYR A 252 -3.93 -9.32 -2.95
C TYR A 252 -2.78 -9.86 -3.81
N GLY A 253 -1.99 -10.78 -3.25
CA GLY A 253 -1.07 -11.62 -4.03
C GLY A 253 -1.80 -12.57 -5.00
N PRO A 254 -1.07 -13.33 -5.81
CA PRO A 254 -1.61 -14.09 -6.94
C PRO A 254 -2.48 -15.31 -6.60
N TYR A 255 -2.60 -15.69 -5.32
CA TYR A 255 -3.29 -16.91 -4.90
C TYR A 255 -4.64 -16.62 -4.25
N GLY A 256 -5.68 -17.28 -4.77
CA GLY A 256 -7.04 -17.15 -4.26
C GLY A 256 -7.88 -18.41 -4.45
N TYR A 257 -9.09 -18.39 -3.90
CA TYR A 257 -10.00 -19.54 -3.97
C TYR A 257 -10.42 -19.84 -5.42
N SER A 258 -10.31 -21.10 -5.82
CA SER A 258 -10.69 -21.61 -7.14
C SER A 258 -12.18 -21.40 -7.45
N SER A 259 -13.05 -21.48 -6.44
CA SER A 259 -14.42 -20.98 -6.49
C SER A 259 -14.50 -19.65 -5.72
N PRO A 260 -14.80 -18.51 -6.37
CA PRO A 260 -14.69 -17.18 -5.75
C PRO A 260 -15.61 -16.97 -4.54
N LEU A 261 -16.69 -17.75 -4.41
CA LEU A 261 -17.64 -17.65 -3.30
C LEU A 261 -17.52 -18.81 -2.28
N SER A 262 -16.41 -19.55 -2.28
CA SER A 262 -16.20 -20.66 -1.33
C SER A 262 -14.78 -20.71 -0.80
N ALA A 263 -14.60 -20.30 0.46
CA ALA A 263 -13.36 -20.43 1.20
C ALA A 263 -12.96 -21.89 1.52
N ALA A 264 -13.85 -22.85 1.22
CA ALA A 264 -13.59 -24.29 1.31
C ALA A 264 -13.16 -24.92 -0.02
N SER A 265 -12.99 -24.12 -1.09
CA SER A 265 -12.43 -24.59 -2.37
C SER A 265 -10.90 -24.52 -2.38
N GLU A 266 -10.26 -25.26 -3.28
CA GLU A 266 -8.80 -25.25 -3.47
C GLU A 266 -8.28 -23.82 -3.66
N VAL A 267 -7.16 -23.47 -3.04
CA VAL A 267 -6.44 -22.23 -3.33
C VAL A 267 -5.42 -22.48 -4.44
N ARG A 268 -5.48 -21.68 -5.50
CA ARG A 268 -4.56 -21.76 -6.64
C ARG A 268 -4.21 -20.37 -7.15
N ARG A 269 -3.25 -20.28 -8.09
CA ARG A 269 -2.98 -19.04 -8.80
C ARG A 269 -4.22 -18.63 -9.62
N LEU A 270 -4.53 -17.34 -9.60
CA LEU A 270 -5.60 -16.76 -10.41
C LEU A 270 -5.09 -16.31 -11.79
N THR A 271 -5.93 -16.47 -12.80
CA THR A 271 -5.61 -16.26 -14.21
C THR A 271 -6.10 -14.89 -14.67
N SER A 272 -5.17 -14.03 -15.12
CA SER A 272 -5.49 -12.79 -15.83
C SER A 272 -6.38 -13.07 -17.05
N GLY A 273 -7.39 -12.22 -17.27
CA GLY A 273 -8.18 -12.24 -18.51
C GLY A 273 -7.47 -11.65 -19.73
N TYR A 274 -6.22 -11.19 -19.62
CA TYR A 274 -5.46 -10.58 -20.71
C TYR A 274 -4.46 -11.54 -21.38
N VAL A 275 -4.32 -11.43 -22.69
CA VAL A 275 -3.42 -12.25 -23.54
C VAL A 275 -2.76 -11.42 -24.65
N LEU A 276 -1.55 -11.81 -25.06
CA LEU A 276 -0.84 -11.17 -26.17
C LEU A 276 -1.55 -11.38 -27.51
N ARG A 277 -1.55 -10.34 -28.35
CA ARG A 277 -2.18 -10.33 -29.68
C ARG A 277 -1.29 -11.01 -30.74
N ASN A 278 -1.11 -12.32 -30.56
CA ASN A 278 -0.27 -13.20 -31.37
C ASN A 278 -1.06 -14.11 -32.36
N GLY A 279 -2.38 -14.04 -32.36
CA GLY A 279 -3.30 -14.87 -33.15
C GLY A 279 -3.81 -16.12 -32.41
N GLY A 280 -3.25 -16.43 -31.24
CA GLY A 280 -3.75 -17.47 -30.35
C GLY A 280 -5.07 -17.07 -29.68
N THR A 281 -5.84 -18.05 -29.20
CA THR A 281 -7.12 -17.88 -28.46
C THR A 281 -8.27 -17.15 -29.16
N GLY A 282 -8.03 -16.47 -30.29
CA GLY A 282 -8.98 -15.61 -31.01
C GLY A 282 -8.53 -14.16 -31.16
N THR A 283 -7.31 -13.79 -30.72
CA THR A 283 -6.79 -12.42 -30.82
C THR A 283 -6.45 -12.04 -32.27
N THR A 284 -6.18 -10.76 -32.50
CA THR A 284 -5.42 -10.32 -33.69
C THR A 284 -4.01 -10.94 -33.66
N ASN A 285 -3.34 -11.12 -34.81
CA ASN A 285 -1.91 -11.45 -34.88
C ASN A 285 -1.11 -10.23 -35.36
N LEU A 286 -0.62 -9.41 -34.42
CA LEU A 286 0.08 -8.16 -34.75
C LEU A 286 1.42 -8.37 -35.47
N SER A 287 2.04 -9.54 -35.33
CA SER A 287 3.24 -9.91 -36.11
C SER A 287 2.94 -10.12 -37.60
N ALA A 288 1.67 -10.35 -37.97
CA ALA A 288 1.23 -10.49 -39.36
C ALA A 288 0.46 -9.26 -39.88
N THR A 289 -0.36 -8.61 -39.03
CA THR A 289 -1.20 -7.45 -39.43
C THR A 289 -0.56 -6.09 -39.16
N GLY A 290 0.54 -6.05 -38.42
CA GLY A 290 1.09 -4.83 -37.83
C GLY A 290 0.18 -4.23 -36.75
N ARG A 291 0.68 -3.17 -36.09
CA ARG A 291 -0.02 -2.38 -35.07
C ARG A 291 -1.01 -1.40 -35.71
N THR A 292 -1.96 -1.94 -36.45
CA THR A 292 -2.94 -1.22 -37.30
C THR A 292 -4.34 -1.14 -36.70
N THR A 293 -4.60 -1.89 -35.61
CA THR A 293 -5.89 -1.94 -34.91
C THR A 293 -5.72 -1.98 -33.40
N LEU A 294 -6.63 -1.35 -32.67
CA LEU A 294 -6.67 -1.38 -31.20
C LEU A 294 -7.51 -2.57 -30.68
N PRO A 295 -7.13 -3.19 -29.55
CA PRO A 295 -7.98 -4.16 -28.85
C PRO A 295 -9.23 -3.47 -28.31
N ALA A 296 -10.34 -4.20 -28.14
CA ALA A 296 -11.64 -3.60 -27.83
C ALA A 296 -11.66 -2.78 -26.52
N TRP A 297 -10.94 -3.22 -25.48
CA TRP A 297 -10.76 -2.42 -24.27
C TRP A 297 -10.00 -1.11 -24.53
N ALA A 298 -8.98 -1.08 -25.40
CA ALA A 298 -8.26 0.15 -25.71
C ALA A 298 -9.11 1.11 -26.55
N GLN A 299 -9.97 0.59 -27.43
CA GLN A 299 -10.95 1.40 -28.14
C GLN A 299 -11.88 2.13 -27.16
N ARG A 300 -12.31 1.47 -26.08
CA ARG A 300 -13.07 2.08 -24.98
C ARG A 300 -12.23 3.07 -24.17
N ALA A 301 -11.00 2.73 -23.81
CA ALA A 301 -10.12 3.56 -22.98
C ALA A 301 -9.66 4.85 -23.68
N GLN A 302 -9.48 4.80 -24.99
CA GLN A 302 -9.00 5.91 -25.81
C GLN A 302 -10.12 6.65 -26.58
N ASN A 303 -11.38 6.18 -26.48
CA ASN A 303 -12.52 6.62 -27.30
C ASN A 303 -12.20 6.63 -28.82
N ARG A 304 -11.60 5.53 -29.32
CA ARG A 304 -11.01 5.42 -30.66
C ARG A 304 -11.24 4.04 -31.25
N THR A 305 -12.22 3.89 -32.14
CA THR A 305 -12.58 2.59 -32.75
C THR A 305 -11.74 2.21 -33.97
N THR A 306 -11.18 3.18 -34.68
CA THR A 306 -10.35 2.99 -35.89
C THR A 306 -9.09 3.83 -35.83
N LEU A 307 -7.98 3.32 -36.38
CA LEU A 307 -6.72 4.06 -36.52
C LEU A 307 -6.57 4.57 -37.95
N THR A 308 -6.00 5.77 -38.12
CA THR A 308 -5.43 6.21 -39.41
C THR A 308 -3.97 5.77 -39.51
N ALA A 309 -3.36 5.86 -40.71
CA ALA A 309 -1.95 5.50 -40.89
C ALA A 309 -0.98 6.29 -39.98
N ALA A 310 -1.33 7.55 -39.67
CA ALA A 310 -0.61 8.41 -38.73
C ALA A 310 -0.82 8.04 -37.24
N GLN A 311 -1.53 6.96 -36.96
CA GLN A 311 -1.85 6.45 -35.61
C GLN A 311 -1.45 4.98 -35.44
N TYR A 312 -0.87 4.35 -36.47
CA TYR A 312 -0.34 2.99 -36.39
C TYR A 312 0.91 2.95 -35.49
N GLY A 313 1.05 1.88 -34.72
CA GLY A 313 2.27 1.59 -33.97
C GLY A 313 3.37 1.02 -34.87
N PRO A 314 4.58 0.82 -34.34
CA PRO A 314 5.68 0.25 -35.10
C PRO A 314 5.43 -1.24 -35.42
N ALA A 315 6.09 -1.75 -36.46
CA ALA A 315 6.08 -3.18 -36.75
C ALA A 315 6.65 -4.00 -35.56
N VAL A 316 6.04 -5.16 -35.30
CA VAL A 316 6.56 -6.09 -34.29
C VAL A 316 7.96 -6.53 -34.71
N SER A 317 8.93 -6.32 -33.83
CA SER A 317 10.36 -6.42 -34.13
C SER A 317 11.16 -6.70 -32.86
N THR A 318 12.47 -6.87 -32.94
CA THR A 318 13.34 -6.99 -31.76
C THR A 318 13.39 -5.72 -30.91
N THR A 319 13.15 -4.54 -31.52
CA THR A 319 13.13 -3.25 -30.83
C THR A 319 11.76 -2.94 -30.23
N TYR A 320 10.69 -3.34 -30.93
CA TYR A 320 9.30 -3.13 -30.51
C TYR A 320 8.58 -4.48 -30.44
N ALA A 321 9.01 -5.31 -29.49
CA ALA A 321 8.55 -6.69 -29.31
C ALA A 321 7.04 -6.78 -29.04
N LEU A 322 6.42 -7.94 -29.22
CA LEU A 322 4.99 -8.10 -28.90
C LEU A 322 4.81 -8.10 -27.38
N GLY A 323 3.99 -7.18 -26.86
CA GLY A 323 3.84 -6.91 -25.43
C GLY A 323 4.59 -5.65 -24.96
N HIS A 324 5.31 -4.98 -25.86
CA HIS A 324 5.98 -3.69 -25.61
C HIS A 324 4.98 -2.56 -25.31
N TYR A 325 3.76 -2.65 -25.85
CA TYR A 325 2.68 -1.72 -25.56
C TYR A 325 1.50 -2.41 -24.87
N LEU A 326 0.76 -1.67 -24.04
CA LEU A 326 -0.51 -2.14 -23.47
C LEU A 326 -1.45 -2.66 -24.58
N GLU A 327 -1.53 -1.92 -25.69
CA GLU A 327 -2.40 -2.20 -26.83
C GLU A 327 -1.98 -3.45 -27.66
N ASP A 328 -0.87 -4.10 -27.30
CA ASP A 328 -0.50 -5.44 -27.78
C ASP A 328 -1.23 -6.58 -27.04
N TYR A 329 -2.04 -6.28 -26.01
CA TYR A 329 -2.84 -7.25 -25.26
C TYR A 329 -4.34 -7.14 -25.60
N ASP A 330 -5.00 -8.26 -25.88
CA ASP A 330 -6.47 -8.38 -25.96
C ASP A 330 -7.02 -8.86 -24.61
N TYR A 331 -8.24 -8.47 -24.25
CA TYR A 331 -8.97 -9.01 -23.10
C TYR A 331 -9.91 -10.12 -23.56
N LEU A 332 -9.76 -11.33 -23.00
CA LEU A 332 -10.47 -12.53 -23.44
C LEU A 332 -12.01 -12.38 -23.36
N GLY A 333 -12.53 -11.61 -22.40
CA GLY A 333 -13.96 -11.34 -22.31
C GLY A 333 -14.52 -10.52 -23.49
N ASP A 334 -13.71 -9.65 -24.11
CA ASP A 334 -14.08 -8.97 -25.37
C ASP A 334 -14.07 -9.92 -26.58
N LEU A 335 -13.38 -11.07 -26.45
CA LEU A 335 -13.33 -12.14 -27.45
C LEU A 335 -14.35 -13.27 -27.17
N GLY A 336 -15.35 -12.99 -26.34
CA GLY A 336 -16.45 -13.92 -26.04
C GLY A 336 -16.11 -15.07 -25.08
N ARG A 337 -14.97 -15.00 -24.37
CA ARG A 337 -14.58 -15.95 -23.33
C ARG A 337 -15.25 -15.64 -21.99
N MET A 338 -15.38 -16.66 -21.14
CA MET A 338 -16.16 -16.57 -19.90
C MET A 338 -15.27 -16.52 -18.65
N GLN A 339 -15.43 -15.46 -17.84
CA GLN A 339 -14.83 -15.37 -16.51
C GLN A 339 -15.36 -16.50 -15.61
N GLY A 340 -14.48 -17.13 -14.83
CA GLY A 340 -14.75 -18.33 -14.07
C GLY A 340 -14.68 -19.64 -14.86
N VAL A 341 -14.37 -19.58 -16.17
CA VAL A 341 -14.21 -20.76 -17.05
C VAL A 341 -12.90 -20.69 -17.84
N ASP A 342 -12.71 -19.68 -18.68
CA ASP A 342 -11.48 -19.48 -19.47
C ASP A 342 -10.38 -18.73 -18.68
N PHE A 343 -10.77 -17.88 -17.73
CA PHE A 343 -9.89 -17.03 -16.90
C PHE A 343 -10.60 -16.61 -15.59
N ASP A 344 -9.88 -16.06 -14.61
CA ASP A 344 -10.42 -15.73 -13.28
C ASP A 344 -10.75 -14.24 -13.07
N LEU A 345 -9.95 -13.35 -13.66
CA LEU A 345 -9.94 -11.92 -13.36
C LEU A 345 -10.51 -11.08 -14.52
N ASP A 346 -11.31 -10.07 -14.20
CA ASP A 346 -11.98 -9.22 -15.18
C ASP A 346 -11.04 -8.15 -15.81
N GLN A 347 -11.61 -7.26 -16.64
CA GLN A 347 -10.88 -6.18 -17.32
C GLN A 347 -10.26 -5.13 -16.36
N PHE A 348 -10.53 -5.21 -15.06
CA PHE A 348 -9.90 -4.37 -14.03
C PHE A 348 -8.82 -5.13 -13.25
N ASN A 349 -8.54 -6.39 -13.60
CA ASN A 349 -7.64 -7.33 -12.92
C ASN A 349 -8.10 -7.74 -11.52
N GLY A 350 -9.41 -7.88 -11.33
CA GLY A 350 -9.97 -8.38 -10.08
C GLY A 350 -11.23 -9.21 -10.28
N ARG A 351 -11.92 -9.47 -9.18
CA ARG A 351 -13.21 -10.16 -9.14
C ARG A 351 -13.92 -9.90 -7.81
N PHE A 352 -15.22 -10.15 -7.76
CA PHE A 352 -15.92 -10.28 -6.48
C PHE A 352 -15.71 -11.69 -5.91
N CYS A 353 -15.15 -11.79 -4.70
CA CYS A 353 -14.88 -13.06 -4.03
C CYS A 353 -14.85 -12.91 -2.49
N VAL A 354 -15.02 -14.04 -1.79
CA VAL A 354 -14.70 -14.14 -0.36
C VAL A 354 -13.19 -14.22 -0.17
N THR A 355 -12.69 -13.63 0.91
CA THR A 355 -11.27 -13.67 1.31
C THR A 355 -11.19 -13.91 2.83
N PRO A 356 -10.01 -14.20 3.41
CA PRO A 356 -9.88 -14.37 4.87
C PRO A 356 -10.36 -13.16 5.68
N GLU A 357 -10.13 -11.96 5.17
CA GLU A 357 -10.50 -10.69 5.80
C GLU A 357 -11.92 -10.23 5.44
N PHE A 358 -12.44 -10.66 4.28
CA PHE A 358 -13.80 -10.38 3.81
C PHE A 358 -14.60 -11.68 3.56
N PRO A 359 -14.98 -12.42 4.61
CA PRO A 359 -15.70 -13.70 4.49
C PRO A 359 -17.12 -13.54 3.92
N SER A 360 -17.71 -12.34 3.99
CA SER A 360 -18.99 -11.99 3.35
C SER A 360 -18.85 -11.61 1.85
N GLY A 361 -17.61 -11.55 1.34
CA GLY A 361 -17.29 -11.14 -0.01
C GLY A 361 -16.93 -9.66 -0.14
N THR A 362 -15.94 -9.37 -0.98
CA THR A 362 -15.60 -8.02 -1.48
C THR A 362 -15.26 -8.11 -2.96
N TYR A 363 -15.27 -6.98 -3.66
CA TYR A 363 -14.42 -6.86 -4.86
C TYR A 363 -12.95 -6.75 -4.42
N ALA A 364 -12.05 -7.43 -5.13
CA ALA A 364 -10.62 -7.45 -4.85
C ALA A 364 -9.81 -7.49 -6.14
N TYR A 365 -8.71 -6.74 -6.18
CA TYR A 365 -7.67 -6.83 -7.20
C TYR A 365 -6.65 -7.92 -6.83
N PHE A 366 -5.98 -8.49 -7.81
CA PHE A 366 -4.98 -9.54 -7.59
C PHE A 366 -3.73 -9.29 -8.43
N VAL A 367 -2.55 -9.40 -7.81
CA VAL A 367 -1.27 -9.45 -8.52
C VAL A 367 -1.28 -10.63 -9.50
N THR A 368 -0.92 -10.42 -10.77
CA THR A 368 -0.86 -11.49 -11.77
C THR A 368 0.58 -11.85 -12.16
N ILE A 369 0.90 -13.15 -12.12
CA ILE A 369 2.20 -13.73 -12.46
C ILE A 369 2.06 -15.00 -13.31
N GLU A 370 3.15 -15.39 -13.96
CA GLU A 370 3.34 -16.73 -14.52
C GLU A 370 3.81 -17.73 -13.43
N ALA A 371 4.20 -18.95 -13.82
CA ALA A 371 4.46 -20.05 -12.87
C ALA A 371 5.76 -19.90 -12.04
N ASP A 372 6.63 -18.99 -12.43
CA ASP A 372 7.98 -18.75 -11.88
C ASP A 372 8.07 -17.44 -11.06
N GLY A 373 6.99 -16.66 -10.99
CA GLY A 373 6.96 -15.33 -10.37
C GLY A 373 7.14 -14.16 -11.34
N THR A 374 7.40 -14.43 -12.63
CA THR A 374 7.45 -13.42 -13.69
C THR A 374 6.11 -12.66 -13.74
N PRO A 375 6.09 -11.32 -13.67
CA PRO A 375 4.87 -10.53 -13.81
C PRO A 375 4.12 -10.82 -15.11
N LYS A 376 2.79 -10.96 -15.01
CA LYS A 376 1.87 -11.20 -16.13
C LYS A 376 0.92 -10.01 -16.26
N PHE A 377 0.79 -9.45 -17.45
CA PHE A 377 -0.07 -8.29 -17.70
C PHE A 377 -1.53 -8.55 -17.25
N PRO A 378 -2.22 -7.57 -16.62
CA PRO A 378 -1.84 -6.17 -16.40
C PRO A 378 -1.18 -5.91 -15.02
N HIS A 379 -0.60 -6.96 -14.43
CA HIS A 379 0.10 -7.02 -13.15
C HIS A 379 -0.71 -6.65 -11.92
N LEU A 380 -0.97 -5.37 -11.66
CA LEU A 380 -1.64 -4.88 -10.45
C LEU A 380 -3.12 -4.60 -10.71
N ILE A 381 -3.43 -3.90 -11.79
CA ILE A 381 -4.76 -3.38 -12.12
C ILE A 381 -4.93 -3.31 -13.63
N GLY A 382 -6.16 -3.44 -14.12
CA GLY A 382 -6.50 -3.10 -15.51
C GLY A 382 -6.41 -1.58 -15.78
N ARG A 383 -6.89 -1.14 -16.95
CA ARG A 383 -6.74 0.29 -17.35
C ARG A 383 -7.67 1.27 -16.60
N TRP A 384 -8.60 0.76 -15.79
CA TRP A 384 -9.53 1.52 -14.95
C TRP A 384 -9.61 0.96 -13.53
N PHE A 385 -10.03 1.82 -12.61
CA PHE A 385 -10.57 1.38 -11.32
C PHE A 385 -11.97 0.76 -11.48
N TYR A 386 -12.23 -0.31 -10.72
CA TYR A 386 -13.56 -0.90 -10.55
C TYR A 386 -14.48 0.01 -9.72
N GLY A 387 -13.97 0.58 -8.63
CA GLY A 387 -14.68 1.53 -7.78
C GLY A 387 -14.51 2.98 -8.23
N ASN A 388 -14.92 3.91 -7.36
CA ASN A 388 -14.74 5.35 -7.54
C ASN A 388 -13.47 5.81 -6.81
N PRO A 389 -12.39 6.20 -7.52
CA PRO A 389 -11.11 6.55 -6.89
C PRO A 389 -11.15 7.93 -6.23
N THR A 390 -11.72 8.01 -5.02
CA THR A 390 -11.78 9.24 -4.21
C THR A 390 -10.63 9.37 -3.22
N GLY A 391 -9.83 8.31 -3.04
CA GLY A 391 -8.56 8.33 -2.34
C GLY A 391 -7.48 9.10 -3.10
N GLY A 392 -6.37 9.40 -2.43
CA GLY A 392 -5.29 10.21 -3.00
C GLY A 392 -4.36 10.82 -1.95
N ALA A 393 -3.29 11.46 -2.42
CA ALA A 393 -2.39 12.24 -1.58
C ALA A 393 -3.08 13.51 -1.05
N VAL A 394 -2.79 13.90 0.19
CA VAL A 394 -3.29 15.13 0.82
C VAL A 394 -2.20 15.82 1.61
N THR A 395 -2.25 17.16 1.70
CA THR A 395 -1.22 17.95 2.41
C THR A 395 -1.42 17.99 3.93
N SER A 396 -2.62 17.70 4.42
CA SER A 396 -2.97 17.69 5.85
C SER A 396 -4.20 16.82 6.12
N VAL A 397 -4.43 16.49 7.39
CA VAL A 397 -5.68 15.89 7.87
C VAL A 397 -6.57 17.04 8.37
N SER A 398 -7.71 17.26 7.71
CA SER A 398 -8.61 18.39 7.96
C SER A 398 -9.87 18.02 8.76
N GLU A 399 -9.89 16.85 9.37
CA GLU A 399 -11.03 16.27 10.10
C GLU A 399 -10.56 15.56 11.37
N THR A 400 -11.48 15.28 12.29
CA THR A 400 -11.16 14.52 13.52
C THR A 400 -10.93 13.05 13.17
N VAL A 401 -9.71 12.57 13.44
CA VAL A 401 -9.33 11.17 13.25
C VAL A 401 -8.98 10.51 14.59
N THR A 402 -9.22 9.20 14.66
CA THR A 402 -8.67 8.32 15.69
C THR A 402 -7.35 7.75 15.17
N GLU A 403 -6.30 7.82 15.98
CA GLU A 403 -5.06 7.07 15.70
C GLU A 403 -5.30 5.59 15.94
N TYR A 404 -4.93 4.74 14.97
CA TYR A 404 -4.99 3.29 15.14
C TYR A 404 -3.63 2.75 15.58
N ASP A 405 -2.58 3.09 14.84
CA ASP A 405 -1.23 2.60 15.09
C ASP A 405 -0.18 3.63 14.66
N ARG A 406 1.02 3.50 15.23
CA ARG A 406 2.10 4.47 15.19
C ARG A 406 3.43 3.74 15.23
N GLY A 407 4.21 3.92 14.17
CA GLY A 407 5.54 3.36 14.06
C GLY A 407 6.53 3.94 15.07
N ALA A 408 7.60 3.19 15.31
CA ALA A 408 8.77 3.70 16.00
C ALA A 408 9.39 4.89 15.23
N PRO A 409 10.06 5.84 15.91
CA PRO A 409 10.37 5.84 17.34
C PRO A 409 9.26 6.41 18.22
N ALA A 410 8.19 6.96 17.62
CA ALA A 410 7.11 7.63 18.35
C ALA A 410 6.07 6.65 18.95
N ALA A 411 6.12 5.37 18.59
CA ALA A 411 5.30 4.30 19.13
C ALA A 411 5.20 4.30 20.66
N ALA A 412 4.06 3.86 21.20
CA ALA A 412 3.95 3.55 22.61
C ALA A 412 4.88 2.35 22.95
N LEU A 413 5.79 2.55 23.90
CA LEU A 413 6.62 1.45 24.41
C LEU A 413 5.73 0.40 25.10
N THR A 414 5.91 -0.85 24.69
CA THR A 414 5.30 -2.04 25.27
C THR A 414 6.41 -2.95 25.74
N LEU A 415 6.58 -3.01 27.06
CA LEU A 415 7.60 -3.84 27.71
C LEU A 415 6.95 -5.15 28.19
N THR A 416 7.36 -6.25 27.58
CA THR A 416 7.07 -7.62 28.01
C THR A 416 8.22 -8.16 28.86
N GLY A 417 7.93 -9.19 29.65
CA GLY A 417 8.98 -10.08 30.13
C GLY A 417 8.46 -11.37 30.72
N THR A 418 9.38 -12.33 30.81
CA THR A 418 9.15 -13.73 31.14
C THR A 418 10.22 -14.22 32.10
N ALA A 419 9.86 -15.12 33.02
CA ALA A 419 10.83 -15.79 33.88
C ALA A 419 11.89 -16.53 33.05
N SER A 420 13.17 -16.35 33.38
CA SER A 420 14.31 -16.91 32.67
C SER A 420 15.38 -17.36 33.67
N GLY A 421 15.44 -18.68 33.92
CA GLY A 421 16.29 -19.24 34.98
C GLY A 421 15.94 -18.67 36.36
N SER A 422 16.92 -18.07 37.04
CA SER A 422 16.76 -17.37 38.31
C SER A 422 16.40 -15.88 38.18
N GLY A 423 16.08 -15.41 36.97
CA GLY A 423 15.86 -14.00 36.66
C GLY A 423 14.73 -13.77 35.65
N VAL A 424 14.81 -12.65 34.93
CA VAL A 424 13.79 -12.20 33.97
C VAL A 424 14.45 -11.89 32.62
N ALA A 425 13.88 -12.42 31.54
CA ALA A 425 14.13 -11.95 30.18
C ALA A 425 13.07 -10.89 29.84
N LEU A 426 13.52 -9.70 29.46
CA LEU A 426 12.70 -8.53 29.12
C LEU A 426 12.81 -8.28 27.61
N GLN A 427 11.71 -7.86 26.98
CA GLN A 427 11.68 -7.48 25.57
C GLN A 427 10.69 -6.33 25.33
N TRP A 428 11.10 -5.32 24.56
CA TRP A 428 10.26 -4.19 24.18
C TRP A 428 10.40 -3.82 22.70
N ASN A 429 9.33 -3.27 22.12
CA ASN A 429 9.41 -2.59 20.82
C ASN A 429 10.33 -1.37 20.93
N SER A 430 11.16 -1.16 19.91
CA SER A 430 12.21 -0.14 19.94
C SER A 430 12.44 0.49 18.57
N ALA A 431 13.41 1.41 18.49
CA ALA A 431 13.85 2.01 17.24
C ALA A 431 15.37 1.89 17.08
N GLU A 432 15.86 1.72 15.86
CA GLU A 432 17.29 1.71 15.54
C GLU A 432 17.96 3.03 15.93
N GLY A 433 19.07 2.98 16.68
CA GLY A 433 19.75 4.18 17.17
C GLY A 433 19.04 4.89 18.33
N ALA A 434 17.99 4.29 18.92
CA ALA A 434 17.45 4.72 20.20
C ALA A 434 18.27 4.16 21.38
N THR A 435 18.29 4.90 22.49
CA THR A 435 18.93 4.52 23.75
C THR A 435 17.89 4.50 24.88
N TYR A 436 17.89 3.41 25.64
CA TYR A 436 16.95 3.16 26.72
C TYR A 436 17.64 3.07 28.09
N LYS A 437 17.01 3.65 29.12
CA LYS A 437 17.32 3.35 30.52
C LYS A 437 16.39 2.22 30.99
N LEU A 438 16.96 1.21 31.65
CA LEU A 438 16.23 0.14 32.33
C LEU A 438 16.38 0.27 33.84
N GLU A 439 15.25 0.19 34.54
CA GLU A 439 15.16 0.24 36.00
C GLU A 439 14.29 -0.91 36.53
N SER A 440 14.39 -1.17 37.83
CA SER A 440 13.54 -2.13 38.54
C SER A 440 13.08 -1.59 39.90
N SER A 441 11.96 -2.10 40.41
CA SER A 441 11.34 -1.65 41.65
C SER A 441 10.52 -2.77 42.31
N SER A 442 10.47 -2.77 43.64
CA SER A 442 9.57 -3.62 44.44
C SER A 442 8.22 -2.96 44.74
N ASP A 443 8.10 -1.64 44.62
CA ASP A 443 6.98 -0.83 45.13
C ASP A 443 6.30 0.07 44.06
N ASN A 444 6.87 0.16 42.86
CA ASN A 444 6.51 1.10 41.78
C ASN A 444 6.64 2.60 42.14
N ALA A 445 7.32 2.91 43.24
CA ALA A 445 7.62 4.28 43.67
C ALA A 445 9.13 4.56 43.56
N THR A 446 9.95 3.67 44.14
CA THR A 446 11.40 3.78 44.16
C THR A 446 12.00 2.86 43.10
N PHE A 447 12.72 3.43 42.12
CA PHE A 447 13.33 2.68 41.02
C PHE A 447 14.86 2.70 41.11
N ALA A 448 15.46 1.51 40.97
CA ALA A 448 16.90 1.31 40.90
C ALA A 448 17.32 1.02 39.46
N THR A 449 18.28 1.77 38.94
CA THR A 449 18.85 1.59 37.59
C THR A 449 19.53 0.22 37.46
N LEU A 450 19.09 -0.57 36.49
CA LEU A 450 19.77 -1.80 36.05
C LEU A 450 20.74 -1.51 34.89
N SER A 451 20.35 -0.60 33.98
CA SER A 451 21.23 -0.06 32.94
C SER A 451 20.85 1.38 32.60
N SER A 452 21.84 2.26 32.48
CA SER A 452 21.65 3.66 32.08
C SER A 452 21.57 3.87 30.57
N SER A 453 22.07 2.92 29.76
CA SER A 453 22.26 3.08 28.32
C SER A 453 22.25 1.73 27.59
N ILE A 454 21.06 1.25 27.24
CA ILE A 454 20.85 0.12 26.33
C ILE A 454 20.57 0.70 24.94
N THR A 455 21.50 0.55 24.01
CA THR A 455 21.31 0.96 22.61
C THR A 455 20.54 -0.10 21.82
N SER A 456 19.63 0.35 20.96
CA SER A 456 18.84 -0.50 20.08
C SER A 456 19.40 -0.51 18.66
N GLY A 457 19.42 -1.70 18.05
CA GLY A 457 19.77 -1.91 16.64
C GLY A 457 18.57 -2.04 15.70
N GLY A 458 17.33 -1.89 16.18
CA GLY A 458 16.14 -2.10 15.35
C GLY A 458 14.81 -2.06 16.09
N ALA A 459 13.79 -2.68 15.49
CA ALA A 459 12.39 -2.66 15.96
C ALA A 459 12.11 -3.38 17.28
N THR A 460 13.05 -4.16 17.82
CA THR A 460 12.90 -4.85 19.10
C THR A 460 14.22 -4.92 19.85
N THR A 461 14.19 -4.63 21.15
CA THR A 461 15.34 -4.75 22.06
C THR A 461 15.01 -5.77 23.14
N SER A 462 15.97 -6.61 23.51
CA SER A 462 15.84 -7.63 24.56
C SER A 462 16.98 -7.51 25.57
N TYR A 463 16.70 -7.78 26.84
CA TYR A 463 17.67 -7.68 27.94
C TYR A 463 17.36 -8.75 29.00
N THR A 464 18.37 -9.46 29.51
CA THR A 464 18.19 -10.46 30.57
C THR A 464 18.88 -10.00 31.85
N THR A 465 18.21 -10.17 33.00
CA THR A 465 18.72 -9.78 34.31
C THR A 465 18.45 -10.83 35.37
N ALA A 466 19.39 -10.99 36.31
CA ALA A 466 19.20 -11.78 37.53
C ALA A 466 18.47 -11.00 38.64
N ALA A 467 18.17 -9.70 38.43
CA ALA A 467 17.37 -8.92 39.36
C ALA A 467 15.93 -9.46 39.41
N THR A 468 15.43 -9.77 40.60
CA THR A 468 14.04 -10.16 40.84
C THR A 468 13.29 -8.98 41.46
N ALA A 469 12.27 -8.48 40.76
CA ALA A 469 11.52 -7.29 41.13
C ALA A 469 10.06 -7.42 40.70
N ALA A 470 9.16 -6.75 41.43
CA ALA A 470 7.73 -6.73 41.07
C ALA A 470 7.45 -5.84 39.86
N TYR A 471 8.29 -4.83 39.61
CA TYR A 471 8.16 -3.89 38.50
C TYR A 471 9.49 -3.72 37.78
N PHE A 472 9.43 -3.62 36.46
CA PHE A 472 10.55 -3.20 35.61
C PHE A 472 10.10 -2.00 34.79
N ARG A 473 11.01 -1.08 34.50
CA ARG A 473 10.71 0.15 33.77
C ARG A 473 11.72 0.39 32.67
N VAL A 474 11.25 0.60 31.44
CA VAL A 474 12.07 1.05 30.32
C VAL A 474 11.64 2.45 29.93
N THR A 475 12.60 3.36 29.84
CA THR A 475 12.42 4.75 29.39
C THR A 475 13.31 5.02 28.18
N LEU A 476 12.76 5.58 27.11
CA LEU A 476 13.51 6.08 25.96
C LEU A 476 14.21 7.41 26.35
N THR A 477 15.53 7.38 26.54
CA THR A 477 16.31 8.53 27.06
C THR A 477 16.98 9.35 25.97
N ALA A 478 17.34 8.75 24.83
CA ALA A 478 17.90 9.46 23.69
C ALA A 478 17.60 8.74 22.37
N ILE A 479 17.72 9.47 21.26
CA ILE A 479 17.66 8.92 19.90
C ILE A 479 18.71 9.60 19.03
N ALA A 480 19.38 8.83 18.18
CA ALA A 480 20.32 9.35 17.19
C ALA A 480 19.61 10.28 16.19
N THR A 481 20.36 11.17 15.53
CA THR A 481 19.82 12.05 14.49
C THR A 481 19.30 11.22 13.31
N TYR A 482 18.03 11.40 12.99
CA TYR A 482 17.34 10.77 11.86
C TYR A 482 16.50 11.81 11.12
N ASP A 483 16.12 11.50 9.89
CA ASP A 483 15.20 12.29 9.09
C ASP A 483 13.76 12.15 9.62
N THR A 484 13.23 13.25 10.16
CA THR A 484 11.91 13.31 10.81
C THR A 484 10.74 13.51 9.84
N ASN A 485 10.99 13.68 8.54
CA ASN A 485 9.91 13.71 7.55
C ASN A 485 9.10 12.39 7.58
N ALA A 486 7.80 12.46 7.28
CA ALA A 486 6.78 11.44 7.56
C ALA A 486 6.54 11.08 9.05
N THR A 487 7.44 11.43 9.97
CA THR A 487 7.31 11.08 11.40
C THR A 487 6.53 12.16 12.16
N VAL A 488 5.75 11.75 13.17
CA VAL A 488 4.92 12.66 13.99
C VAL A 488 5.22 12.44 15.47
N GLY A 489 5.28 13.51 16.26
CA GLY A 489 5.41 13.44 17.72
C GLY A 489 6.85 13.38 18.24
N THR A 490 7.01 13.46 19.56
CA THR A 490 8.32 13.50 20.24
C THR A 490 8.55 12.18 21.01
N PRO A 491 9.56 11.37 20.65
CA PRO A 491 9.71 10.02 21.22
C PRO A 491 10.43 9.98 22.58
N VAL A 492 11.25 10.99 22.88
CA VAL A 492 12.11 11.03 24.08
C VAL A 492 11.26 11.22 25.35
N GLY A 493 11.58 10.45 26.40
CA GLY A 493 10.88 10.45 27.70
C GLY A 493 9.75 9.42 27.82
N THR A 494 9.34 8.78 26.72
CA THR A 494 8.34 7.70 26.74
C THR A 494 8.79 6.55 27.65
N THR A 495 7.88 6.01 28.45
CA THR A 495 8.21 5.08 29.56
C THR A 495 7.14 4.00 29.76
N ALA A 496 7.54 2.73 29.72
CA ALA A 496 6.71 1.55 29.98
C ALA A 496 7.01 0.94 31.36
N THR A 497 6.03 0.34 32.05
CA THR A 497 6.23 -0.32 33.36
C THR A 497 5.23 -1.47 33.62
N PRO A 498 5.56 -2.74 33.29
CA PRO A 498 4.83 -3.93 33.74
C PRO A 498 4.90 -4.18 35.25
N HIS A 499 3.93 -4.96 35.74
CA HIS A 499 3.84 -5.48 37.12
C HIS A 499 3.75 -7.01 37.10
N TYR A 500 4.56 -7.67 37.93
CA TYR A 500 4.66 -9.13 38.05
C TYR A 500 4.14 -9.58 39.42
N THR A 501 3.14 -10.47 39.41
CA THR A 501 2.42 -10.91 40.62
C THR A 501 2.86 -12.27 41.17
N GLY A 502 3.85 -12.93 40.56
CA GLY A 502 4.40 -14.20 41.07
C GLY A 502 5.46 -14.84 40.18
N THR A 503 6.20 -15.81 40.73
CA THR A 503 7.21 -16.61 40.02
C THR A 503 6.59 -17.36 38.84
N GLY A 504 7.24 -17.31 37.67
CA GLY A 504 6.75 -17.94 36.44
C GLY A 504 5.72 -17.11 35.66
N SER A 505 5.37 -15.90 36.12
CA SER A 505 4.44 -15.02 35.39
C SER A 505 5.10 -14.37 34.16
N THR A 506 4.37 -14.32 33.05
CA THR A 506 4.59 -13.34 31.98
C THR A 506 3.84 -12.06 32.34
N ALA A 507 4.46 -10.88 32.18
CA ALA A 507 3.77 -9.61 32.33
C ALA A 507 4.08 -8.67 31.15
N THR A 508 3.08 -7.88 30.77
CA THR A 508 3.15 -6.88 29.70
C THR A 508 2.70 -5.54 30.25
N GLY A 509 3.49 -4.49 30.03
CA GLY A 509 3.16 -3.12 30.39
C GLY A 509 3.36 -2.21 29.19
N ALA A 510 2.27 -1.68 28.64
CA ALA A 510 2.30 -0.58 27.69
C ALA A 510 2.45 0.76 28.43
N THR A 511 2.81 1.82 27.72
CA THR A 511 2.65 3.18 28.25
C THR A 511 1.16 3.56 28.27
N ASN A 512 0.76 4.39 29.23
CA ASN A 512 -0.25 5.39 28.88
C ASN A 512 0.49 6.42 28.01
N GLY A 513 0.14 6.48 26.73
CA GLY A 513 0.69 7.49 25.82
C GLY A 513 0.45 8.88 26.38
N ALA A 514 1.39 9.79 26.16
CA ALA A 514 1.18 11.20 26.47
C ALA A 514 0.13 11.75 25.51
N SER A 515 -1.13 11.73 25.94
CA SER A 515 -2.26 12.24 25.17
C SER A 515 -2.17 13.76 25.07
N THR A 516 -1.42 14.25 24.08
CA THR A 516 -1.71 15.56 23.50
C THR A 516 -3.19 15.53 23.07
N PRO A 517 -4.04 16.47 23.55
CA PRO A 517 -5.48 16.33 23.36
C PRO A 517 -5.88 16.25 21.89
N ALA A 518 -6.90 15.45 21.59
CA ALA A 518 -7.59 15.43 20.31
C ALA A 518 -8.44 16.71 20.10
N ASN A 519 -7.79 17.88 20.14
CA ASN A 519 -8.34 19.17 19.77
C ASN A 519 -7.20 20.16 19.41
N SER A 520 -6.60 19.99 18.23
CA SER A 520 -5.81 21.05 17.60
C SER A 520 -6.74 21.93 16.75
N THR A 521 -7.54 22.78 17.39
CA THR A 521 -8.24 23.86 16.68
C THR A 521 -7.20 24.88 16.21
N THR A 522 -6.77 24.78 14.95
CA THR A 522 -5.75 25.65 14.36
C THR A 522 -6.34 27.03 14.04
N THR A 523 -6.48 27.88 15.06
CA THR A 523 -6.89 29.28 14.91
C THR A 523 -5.69 30.13 14.50
N THR A 524 -5.47 30.26 13.19
CA THR A 524 -4.38 31.08 12.63
C THR A 524 -4.66 32.57 12.82
N THR A 525 -4.03 33.21 13.81
CA THR A 525 -4.02 34.68 13.94
C THR A 525 -3.07 35.31 12.91
N THR A 526 -3.61 35.77 11.79
CA THR A 526 -2.85 36.50 10.76
C THR A 526 -2.53 37.93 11.21
N THR A 527 -1.26 38.22 11.51
CA THR A 527 -0.75 39.58 11.73
C THR A 527 -0.15 40.14 10.44
N THR A 528 -0.88 41.04 9.78
CA THR A 528 -0.49 41.68 8.51
C THR A 528 0.41 42.91 8.72
N PRO A 529 1.56 43.02 8.03
CA PRO A 529 2.19 44.31 7.71
C PRO A 529 1.64 44.86 6.38
N THR A 530 1.41 46.16 6.30
CA THR A 530 0.75 46.84 5.17
C THR A 530 1.64 47.02 3.94
N THR A 531 1.07 46.86 2.74
CA THR A 531 1.55 47.53 1.52
C THR A 531 0.40 48.22 0.78
N THR A 532 0.61 49.49 0.46
CA THR A 532 -0.10 50.27 -0.57
C THR A 532 0.62 50.05 -1.92
N THR A 533 0.06 50.27 -3.13
CA THR A 533 -1.15 50.94 -3.62
C THR A 533 -1.84 50.12 -4.75
N SER A 534 -2.95 50.64 -5.29
CA SER A 534 -3.69 50.17 -6.49
C SER A 534 -3.86 51.36 -7.47
N PRO A 535 -4.62 51.32 -8.60
CA PRO A 535 -5.18 50.19 -9.37
C PRO A 535 -5.01 50.30 -10.92
N ALA A 536 -5.31 49.23 -11.67
CA ALA A 536 -5.88 49.23 -13.03
C ALA A 536 -6.09 47.79 -13.55
N ALA A 537 -7.08 47.44 -14.36
CA ALA A 537 -8.41 48.01 -14.60
C ALA A 537 -9.30 46.89 -15.17
N ALA A 538 -10.60 46.88 -14.87
CA ALA A 538 -11.55 45.89 -15.41
C ALA A 538 -12.47 46.50 -16.47
N ALA A 539 -12.81 45.73 -17.50
CA ALA A 539 -13.84 46.06 -18.49
C ALA A 539 -14.88 44.93 -18.53
N SER A 540 -16.15 45.27 -18.69
CA SER A 540 -17.27 44.33 -18.56
C SER A 540 -18.36 44.55 -19.62
N ALA A 541 -18.90 43.44 -20.14
CA ALA A 541 -20.25 43.29 -20.71
C ALA A 541 -20.54 41.77 -20.76
N SER A 542 -21.63 41.19 -20.26
CA SER A 542 -23.04 41.58 -20.11
C SER A 542 -23.88 41.49 -21.39
N SER A 543 -24.60 40.39 -21.53
CA SER A 543 -25.98 40.39 -22.04
C SER A 543 -26.74 39.19 -21.46
N GLY A 544 -28.07 39.28 -21.38
CA GLY A 544 -28.94 38.23 -20.85
C GLY A 544 -30.42 38.56 -21.01
N GLY A 545 -31.25 37.52 -20.97
CA GLY A 545 -32.71 37.58 -21.11
C GLY A 545 -33.23 36.49 -22.07
N GLY A 546 -34.37 35.84 -21.82
CA GLY A 546 -35.17 35.88 -20.58
C GLY A 546 -36.59 35.34 -20.75
N GLY A 547 -36.98 34.37 -19.91
CA GLY A 547 -38.35 33.81 -19.83
C GLY A 547 -38.75 32.87 -21.00
N GLY A 548 -39.73 31.98 -20.84
CA GLY A 548 -40.48 31.59 -19.62
C GLY A 548 -41.76 30.81 -19.96
N GLY A 549 -42.29 30.00 -19.03
CA GLY A 549 -43.60 29.35 -19.15
C GLY A 549 -43.63 27.82 -18.99
N ALA A 550 -44.76 27.31 -18.49
CA ALA A 550 -45.13 25.89 -18.29
C ALA A 550 -46.68 25.79 -18.45
N PRO A 551 -47.40 24.66 -18.24
CA PRO A 551 -46.99 23.28 -17.87
C PRO A 551 -47.71 22.18 -18.72
N SER A 552 -47.86 20.95 -18.15
CA SER A 552 -48.64 19.77 -18.64
C SER A 552 -48.01 18.94 -19.79
N GLY A 553 -48.27 17.62 -19.91
CA GLY A 553 -48.95 16.69 -18.98
C GLY A 553 -49.09 15.24 -19.52
N TRP A 554 -49.31 14.28 -18.60
CA TRP A 554 -49.88 12.91 -18.75
C TRP A 554 -49.51 12.01 -19.95
N PHE A 555 -49.01 10.80 -19.69
CA PHE A 555 -49.44 9.57 -20.40
C PHE A 555 -49.20 8.29 -19.58
N LEU A 556 -49.94 7.22 -19.94
CA LEU A 556 -49.97 5.88 -19.32
C LEU A 556 -49.77 4.80 -20.42
N ALA A 557 -49.40 3.54 -20.15
CA ALA A 557 -49.14 2.84 -18.87
C ALA A 557 -47.73 2.18 -18.90
N ALA A 558 -47.41 0.92 -18.57
CA ALA A 558 -48.16 -0.30 -18.20
C ALA A 558 -47.31 -1.25 -17.31
N PHE A 559 -47.95 -2.24 -16.68
CA PHE A 559 -47.29 -3.37 -16.02
C PHE A 559 -47.01 -4.52 -17.00
N SER A 560 -45.98 -5.34 -16.72
CA SER A 560 -46.06 -6.79 -16.93
C SER A 560 -45.13 -7.53 -15.97
N LEU A 561 -45.68 -8.56 -15.32
CA LEU A 561 -45.02 -9.40 -14.33
C LEU A 561 -44.87 -10.81 -14.94
N ILE A 562 -43.63 -11.32 -15.04
CA ILE A 562 -43.38 -12.72 -15.35
C ILE A 562 -42.48 -13.32 -14.27
N ALA A 563 -43.10 -14.06 -13.36
CA ALA A 563 -42.40 -15.04 -12.55
C ALA A 563 -42.32 -16.36 -13.34
N PHE A 564 -41.24 -17.13 -13.16
CA PHE A 564 -41.21 -18.53 -13.59
C PHE A 564 -40.84 -19.44 -12.42
N ALA A 565 -41.51 -20.60 -12.36
CA ALA A 565 -41.59 -21.39 -11.13
C ALA A 565 -40.37 -22.29 -10.90
N ARG A 566 -40.01 -22.42 -9.61
CA ARG A 566 -39.01 -23.37 -9.12
C ARG A 566 -39.65 -24.76 -9.01
N ALA A 567 -39.09 -25.77 -9.65
CA ALA A 567 -39.53 -27.16 -9.53
C ALA A 567 -38.37 -28.07 -9.09
N VAL A 568 -38.56 -28.85 -8.01
CA VAL A 568 -37.54 -29.77 -7.46
C VAL A 568 -38.19 -31.07 -6.98
N ARG A 569 -37.84 -32.19 -7.61
CA ARG A 569 -37.78 -33.57 -7.07
C ARG A 569 -37.03 -34.43 -8.12
N LEU A 570 -35.89 -35.06 -7.82
CA LEU A 570 -35.57 -36.16 -6.90
C LEU A 570 -36.15 -37.53 -7.28
N GLY A 571 -35.25 -38.42 -7.74
CA GLY A 571 -35.30 -39.87 -7.52
C GLY A 571 -35.85 -40.74 -8.66
N GLY A 572 -35.07 -41.73 -9.13
CA GLY A 572 -35.54 -42.74 -10.09
C GLY A 572 -34.42 -43.64 -10.66
N ARG A 573 -34.19 -44.81 -10.04
CA ARG A 573 -33.15 -45.78 -10.40
C ARG A 573 -33.45 -46.63 -11.66
N LYS A 574 -32.36 -47.12 -12.28
CA LYS A 574 -32.12 -48.47 -12.86
C LYS A 574 -32.42 -48.79 -14.36
N LEU A 575 -31.37 -49.36 -14.98
CA LEU A 575 -31.33 -50.50 -15.92
C LEU A 575 -31.94 -50.37 -17.35
N GLY A 576 -31.06 -50.18 -18.33
CA GLY A 576 -30.51 -51.32 -19.07
C GLY A 576 -31.16 -51.73 -20.41
N LYS A 577 -30.47 -51.39 -21.50
CA LYS A 577 -29.77 -52.39 -22.32
C LYS A 577 -28.60 -51.76 -23.08
#